data_AF-A0A8T4Y8L0-F1
#
_entry.id   AF-A0A8T4Y8L0-F1
#
_cell.length_a   1.000
_cell.length_b   1.000
_cell.length_c   1.000
_cell.angle_alpha   90.00
_cell.angle_beta   90.00
_cell.angle_gamma   90.00
#
_symmetry.space_group_name_H-M   'P 1'
#
loop_
_entity.id
_entity.type
_entity.pdbx_description
1 polymer ?
#
loop_
_entity_poly.entity_id
_entity_poly.type
_entity_poly.pdbx_seq_one_letter_code
_entity_poly.pdbx_strand_id
1 'polypeptide(L)'
;MIVNKSISLVGNSNFSSIIDGGNIGTVLEITVSNVAVRGFRLQNSGYGWTRHGIYVNQAENCTIDNNYFLNDCHNIRLNYSCCSIVKGNIIEGVMTQPTMYGVRLENSVNCTVENNYISNCVGAIHLQNATNCVVLKNTVVKNSQGIRFYTPCIHNMVFANDFVDNSYDGMVSTMPDNSTFMGNMVFHNNFVNNSSPFIGTIYGFTWDNGYPSAGNYWSRYNGADLKSGRFQNETGYDGIGDTSYNVSQEHKDNYPLIHPYGSIVNWNTGSVFLTITSALAASETLNGHKIIVKPSVYIEHINLNKSISLIGENKFSTIIDGGNSGTVVTVSASNVTFAGFTVKNSGLLYPPYGNDCGLLLDHSSGCNVSFNIFKHNRIGAYLLFSTSNTLVENILDSNFEDGLLLWHSGNNSLEGNTLTNNTYNFGVFGSDFEDFNNNITASNQINDEPIIYIVNGANEIFDENEKISTIYLINCINMTVRNLQFIQNAQGVFCFNVTGSLFQNLTVSRNSYGLDFLRSNNNNVSNIFCENNWVRIRLCKWIKHQTMYAVPSKRIFGGQALTVLLELWAKFTIIPLV
;
A
#
# COMPACT_ATOMS: atom_id res chain seq x y z
N MET A 1 -8.96 -44.03 -18.90
CA MET A 1 -8.12 -44.05 -20.11
C MET A 1 -6.68 -44.38 -19.73
N ILE A 2 -5.92 -45.13 -20.53
CA ILE A 2 -4.49 -45.43 -20.27
C ILE A 2 -3.63 -44.83 -21.39
N VAL A 3 -2.63 -44.03 -21.04
CA VAL A 3 -1.62 -43.45 -21.94
C VAL A 3 -0.33 -44.23 -21.76
N ASN A 4 0.00 -45.04 -22.77
CA ASN A 4 1.18 -45.90 -22.81
C ASN A 4 2.15 -45.52 -23.96
N LYS A 5 1.94 -44.37 -24.59
CA LYS A 5 2.86 -43.76 -25.56
C LYS A 5 3.23 -42.35 -25.13
N SER A 6 4.49 -41.97 -25.32
CA SER A 6 4.95 -40.60 -25.07
C SER A 6 4.21 -39.65 -26.03
N ILE A 7 3.36 -38.80 -25.47
CA ILE A 7 2.47 -37.93 -26.22
C ILE A 7 2.08 -36.71 -25.38
N SER A 8 1.75 -35.62 -26.05
CA SER A 8 1.09 -34.47 -25.43
C SER A 8 -0.40 -34.50 -25.76
N LEU A 9 -1.23 -34.66 -24.73
CA LEU A 9 -2.68 -34.43 -24.81
C LEU A 9 -2.94 -32.95 -24.56
N VAL A 10 -3.65 -32.29 -25.47
CA VAL A 10 -4.00 -30.87 -25.37
C VAL A 10 -5.49 -30.69 -25.61
N GLY A 11 -6.18 -30.20 -24.60
CA GLY A 11 -7.58 -29.81 -24.62
C GLY A 11 -7.77 -28.36 -25.05
N ASN A 12 -9.02 -28.01 -25.34
CA ASN A 12 -9.43 -26.67 -25.73
C ASN A 12 -9.41 -25.71 -24.53
N SER A 13 -9.40 -24.41 -24.82
CA SER A 13 -9.48 -23.34 -23.82
C SER A 13 -10.70 -23.49 -22.89
N ASN A 14 -10.59 -22.90 -21.70
CA ASN A 14 -11.64 -22.88 -20.67
C ASN A 14 -12.13 -24.27 -20.23
N PHE A 15 -11.25 -25.27 -20.34
CA PHE A 15 -11.52 -26.65 -19.91
C PHE A 15 -12.76 -27.25 -20.60
N SER A 16 -13.02 -26.86 -21.86
CA SER A 16 -14.17 -27.33 -22.64
C SER A 16 -14.00 -28.75 -23.19
N SER A 17 -12.75 -29.24 -23.28
CA SER A 17 -12.45 -30.64 -23.55
C SER A 17 -12.53 -31.44 -22.25
N ILE A 18 -13.41 -32.45 -22.21
CA ILE A 18 -13.69 -33.24 -21.00
C ILE A 18 -13.13 -34.65 -21.17
N ILE A 19 -12.42 -35.15 -20.15
CA ILE A 19 -12.13 -36.57 -19.97
C ILE A 19 -12.95 -37.02 -18.75
N ASP A 20 -13.94 -37.85 -18.99
CA ASP A 20 -14.91 -38.28 -17.97
C ASP A 20 -14.65 -39.75 -17.58
N GLY A 21 -14.52 -40.01 -16.28
CA GLY A 21 -14.35 -41.37 -15.73
C GLY A 21 -15.67 -42.14 -15.57
N GLY A 22 -16.82 -41.50 -15.76
CA GLY A 22 -18.13 -42.13 -15.64
C GLY A 22 -18.47 -42.62 -14.21
N ASN A 23 -17.82 -42.03 -13.20
CA ASN A 23 -17.82 -42.49 -11.79
C ASN A 23 -17.20 -43.88 -11.59
N ILE A 24 -16.34 -44.33 -12.51
CA ILE A 24 -15.71 -45.66 -12.48
C ILE A 24 -14.20 -45.51 -12.69
N GLY A 25 -13.42 -46.16 -11.83
CA GLY A 25 -11.97 -46.29 -12.06
C GLY A 25 -11.20 -44.97 -11.97
N THR A 26 -10.03 -44.93 -12.61
CA THR A 26 -9.19 -43.74 -12.76
C THR A 26 -9.51 -43.08 -14.10
N VAL A 27 -9.70 -41.76 -14.13
CA VAL A 27 -10.04 -41.00 -15.35
C VAL A 27 -8.91 -41.14 -16.38
N LEU A 28 -7.67 -40.87 -15.97
CA LEU A 28 -6.48 -40.98 -16.81
C LEU A 28 -5.29 -41.61 -16.07
N GLU A 29 -4.77 -42.71 -16.60
CA GLU A 29 -3.53 -43.34 -16.13
C GLU A 29 -2.42 -43.15 -17.16
N ILE A 30 -1.23 -42.77 -16.70
CA ILE A 30 -0.03 -42.53 -17.50
C ILE A 30 1.04 -43.52 -17.04
N THR A 31 1.48 -44.39 -17.94
CA THR A 31 2.44 -45.49 -17.65
C THR A 31 3.73 -45.37 -18.44
N VAL A 32 3.98 -44.21 -19.08
CA VAL A 32 5.17 -43.95 -19.89
C VAL A 32 5.65 -42.52 -19.69
N SER A 33 6.97 -42.33 -19.73
CA SER A 33 7.63 -41.04 -19.55
C SER A 33 7.36 -40.05 -20.70
N ASN A 34 7.66 -38.77 -20.48
CA ASN A 34 7.53 -37.69 -21.46
C ASN A 34 6.09 -37.52 -21.98
N VAL A 35 5.12 -37.54 -21.06
CA VAL A 35 3.71 -37.28 -21.35
C VAL A 35 3.32 -35.91 -20.82
N ALA A 36 2.54 -35.18 -21.59
CA ALA A 36 1.93 -33.94 -21.11
C ALA A 36 0.41 -33.99 -21.23
N VAL A 37 -0.29 -33.45 -20.23
CA VAL A 37 -1.75 -33.32 -20.22
C VAL A 37 -2.09 -31.87 -19.92
N ARG A 38 -2.76 -31.20 -20.86
CA ARG A 38 -3.05 -29.76 -20.77
C ARG A 38 -4.46 -29.39 -21.16
N GLY A 39 -5.05 -28.43 -20.48
CA GLY A 39 -6.30 -27.77 -20.91
C GLY A 39 -7.55 -28.63 -20.80
N PHE A 40 -7.52 -29.75 -20.07
CA PHE A 40 -8.69 -30.60 -19.91
C PHE A 40 -9.47 -30.28 -18.64
N ARG A 41 -10.77 -30.53 -18.69
CA ARG A 41 -11.56 -30.87 -17.51
C ARG A 41 -11.48 -32.38 -17.31
N LEU A 42 -10.93 -32.82 -16.18
CA LEU A 42 -10.98 -34.20 -15.75
C LEU A 42 -12.04 -34.33 -14.66
N GLN A 43 -12.93 -35.31 -14.82
CA GLN A 43 -14.05 -35.43 -13.90
C GLN A 43 -14.56 -36.85 -13.70
N ASN A 44 -15.27 -37.02 -12.58
CA ASN A 44 -16.05 -38.21 -12.25
C ASN A 44 -15.19 -39.48 -12.18
N SER A 45 -14.07 -39.45 -11.45
CA SER A 45 -13.38 -40.70 -11.09
C SER A 45 -14.31 -41.63 -10.29
N GLY A 46 -13.96 -42.91 -10.19
CA GLY A 46 -14.53 -43.77 -9.15
C GLY A 46 -14.16 -43.27 -7.74
N TYR A 47 -14.76 -43.88 -6.71
CA TYR A 47 -14.41 -43.61 -5.32
C TYR A 47 -13.55 -44.73 -4.72
N GLY A 48 -12.50 -44.35 -3.97
CA GLY A 48 -11.60 -45.26 -3.25
C GLY A 48 -10.12 -45.00 -3.53
N TRP A 49 -9.25 -45.64 -2.75
CA TRP A 49 -7.80 -45.40 -2.69
C TRP A 49 -7.02 -45.55 -4.01
N THR A 50 -7.60 -46.22 -5.00
CA THR A 50 -6.98 -46.48 -6.30
C THR A 50 -7.65 -45.73 -7.45
N ARG A 51 -8.51 -44.76 -7.14
CA ARG A 51 -9.31 -44.01 -8.11
C ARG A 51 -8.84 -42.58 -8.17
N HIS A 52 -8.37 -42.17 -9.35
CA HIS A 52 -7.74 -40.87 -9.52
C HIS A 52 -8.31 -40.10 -10.72
N GLY A 53 -8.15 -38.77 -10.73
CA GLY A 53 -8.27 -37.96 -11.93
C GLY A 53 -7.10 -38.27 -12.88
N ILE A 54 -5.87 -37.99 -12.44
CA ILE A 54 -4.64 -38.41 -13.13
C ILE A 54 -3.78 -39.26 -12.20
N TYR A 55 -3.39 -40.43 -12.68
CA TYR A 55 -2.41 -41.30 -12.05
C TYR A 55 -1.19 -41.48 -12.95
N VAL A 56 -0.06 -40.91 -12.55
CA VAL A 56 1.25 -41.12 -13.19
C VAL A 56 1.95 -42.23 -12.43
N ASN A 57 2.21 -43.34 -13.10
CA ASN A 57 2.72 -44.56 -12.48
C ASN A 57 4.03 -44.99 -13.15
N GLN A 58 5.13 -44.96 -12.41
CA GLN A 58 6.46 -45.37 -12.89
C GLN A 58 6.86 -44.68 -14.20
N ALA A 59 6.53 -43.39 -14.31
CA ALA A 59 6.79 -42.57 -15.48
C ALA A 59 7.49 -41.27 -15.07
N GLU A 60 8.40 -40.80 -15.91
CA GLU A 60 9.26 -39.65 -15.65
C GLU A 60 8.98 -38.50 -16.61
N ASN A 61 9.41 -37.29 -16.25
CA ASN A 61 9.30 -36.09 -17.07
C ASN A 61 7.87 -35.87 -17.61
N CYS A 62 6.87 -36.11 -16.75
CA CYS A 62 5.48 -35.89 -17.09
C CYS A 62 5.04 -34.50 -16.67
N THR A 63 4.23 -33.83 -17.48
CA THR A 63 3.73 -32.48 -17.21
C THR A 63 2.21 -32.47 -17.14
N ILE A 64 1.66 -32.19 -15.97
CA ILE A 64 0.23 -31.99 -15.77
C ILE A 64 -0.01 -30.49 -15.59
N ASP A 65 -0.49 -29.83 -16.64
CA ASP A 65 -0.39 -28.38 -16.79
C ASP A 65 -1.71 -27.74 -17.19
N ASN A 66 -2.24 -26.83 -16.37
CA ASN A 66 -3.45 -26.06 -16.63
C ASN A 66 -4.67 -26.96 -16.95
N ASN A 67 -5.02 -27.84 -16.02
CA ASN A 67 -6.24 -28.66 -16.07
C ASN A 67 -7.19 -28.31 -14.92
N TYR A 68 -8.47 -28.61 -15.10
CA TYR A 68 -9.52 -28.44 -14.08
C TYR A 68 -10.01 -29.81 -13.63
N PHE A 69 -9.95 -30.08 -12.33
CA PHE A 69 -10.38 -31.34 -11.73
C PHE A 69 -11.67 -31.13 -10.93
N LEU A 70 -12.66 -31.97 -11.22
CA LEU A 70 -13.99 -31.87 -10.63
C LEU A 70 -14.54 -33.26 -10.32
N ASN A 71 -15.04 -33.45 -9.09
CA ASN A 71 -15.66 -34.71 -8.68
C ASN A 71 -14.72 -35.93 -8.83
N ASP A 72 -13.45 -35.77 -8.43
CA ASP A 72 -12.44 -36.84 -8.44
C ASP A 72 -11.99 -37.18 -7.01
N CYS A 73 -11.94 -38.48 -6.66
CA CYS A 73 -11.62 -38.95 -5.31
C CYS A 73 -10.18 -38.61 -4.89
N HIS A 74 -9.21 -38.90 -5.77
CA HIS A 74 -7.84 -38.41 -5.68
C HIS A 74 -7.54 -37.67 -6.98
N ASN A 75 -7.11 -36.41 -6.94
CA ASN A 75 -7.02 -35.63 -8.18
C ASN A 75 -5.77 -36.01 -8.98
N ILE A 76 -4.58 -35.68 -8.49
CA ILE A 76 -3.31 -35.98 -9.17
C ILE A 76 -2.44 -36.82 -8.24
N ARG A 77 -1.95 -37.97 -8.74
CA ARG A 77 -0.95 -38.77 -8.05
C ARG A 77 0.23 -39.06 -8.96
N LEU A 78 1.42 -38.67 -8.51
CA LEU A 78 2.70 -39.10 -9.05
C LEU A 78 3.23 -40.22 -8.17
N ASN A 79 3.42 -41.43 -8.73
CA ASN A 79 3.92 -42.59 -8.00
C ASN A 79 5.16 -43.16 -8.69
N TYR A 80 6.27 -43.26 -7.95
CA TYR A 80 7.57 -43.64 -8.52
C TYR A 80 7.94 -42.79 -9.75
N SER A 81 7.72 -41.48 -9.65
CA SER A 81 7.95 -40.53 -10.74
C SER A 81 9.20 -39.69 -10.49
N CYS A 82 9.90 -39.31 -11.55
CA CYS A 82 11.05 -38.42 -11.49
C CYS A 82 10.88 -37.24 -12.45
N CYS A 83 11.34 -36.05 -12.04
CA CYS A 83 11.39 -34.85 -12.88
C CYS A 83 10.03 -34.41 -13.46
N SER A 84 8.93 -34.77 -12.81
CA SER A 84 7.58 -34.44 -13.28
C SER A 84 7.08 -33.13 -12.68
N ILE A 85 6.25 -32.41 -13.43
CA ILE A 85 5.77 -31.08 -13.08
C ILE A 85 4.24 -31.09 -13.04
N VAL A 86 3.67 -30.63 -11.93
CA VAL A 86 2.23 -30.38 -11.75
C VAL A 86 2.05 -28.88 -11.60
N LYS A 87 1.51 -28.22 -12.63
CA LYS A 87 1.42 -26.76 -12.63
C LYS A 87 0.12 -26.15 -13.14
N GLY A 88 -0.26 -25.00 -12.60
CA GLY A 88 -1.40 -24.23 -13.13
C GLY A 88 -2.76 -24.93 -13.03
N ASN A 89 -2.88 -26.04 -12.29
CA ASN A 89 -4.12 -26.81 -12.23
C ASN A 89 -5.07 -26.19 -11.19
N ILE A 90 -6.37 -26.31 -11.46
CA ILE A 90 -7.44 -25.94 -10.55
C ILE A 90 -8.09 -27.23 -10.07
N ILE A 91 -8.03 -27.45 -8.76
CA ILE A 91 -8.58 -28.62 -8.08
C ILE A 91 -9.65 -28.13 -7.09
N GLU A 92 -10.90 -28.49 -7.37
CA GLU A 92 -12.03 -28.20 -6.50
C GLU A 92 -12.59 -29.52 -5.97
N GLY A 93 -12.30 -29.82 -4.69
CA GLY A 93 -12.68 -31.06 -4.01
C GLY A 93 -14.17 -31.19 -3.70
N VAL A 94 -15.05 -30.74 -4.60
CA VAL A 94 -16.51 -30.79 -4.46
C VAL A 94 -17.00 -32.17 -4.93
N MET A 95 -17.24 -33.06 -3.96
CA MET A 95 -17.79 -34.39 -4.16
C MET A 95 -18.91 -34.64 -3.12
N THR A 96 -19.82 -35.59 -3.40
CA THR A 96 -20.81 -36.03 -2.39
C THR A 96 -20.15 -36.77 -1.21
N GLN A 97 -18.97 -37.35 -1.45
CA GLN A 97 -18.09 -37.94 -0.46
C GLN A 97 -16.81 -37.10 -0.36
N PRO A 98 -15.97 -37.24 0.69
CA PRO A 98 -14.77 -36.42 0.80
C PRO A 98 -13.78 -36.63 -0.36
N THR A 99 -13.32 -35.54 -0.98
CA THR A 99 -12.17 -35.57 -1.89
C THR A 99 -10.90 -35.77 -1.09
N MET A 100 -10.17 -36.85 -1.33
CA MET A 100 -9.06 -37.27 -0.48
C MET A 100 -7.82 -36.41 -0.67
N TYR A 101 -7.20 -36.44 -1.85
CA TYR A 101 -5.96 -35.69 -2.10
C TYR A 101 -6.03 -34.83 -3.35
N GLY A 102 -5.54 -33.60 -3.26
CA GLY A 102 -5.32 -32.72 -4.42
C GLY A 102 -4.13 -33.22 -5.25
N VAL A 103 -2.92 -32.98 -4.78
CA VAL A 103 -1.68 -33.46 -5.41
C VAL A 103 -0.93 -34.37 -4.46
N ARG A 104 -0.62 -35.59 -4.89
CA ARG A 104 0.17 -36.56 -4.12
C ARG A 104 1.46 -36.91 -4.85
N LEU A 105 2.59 -36.65 -4.21
CA LEU A 105 3.91 -37.12 -4.62
C LEU A 105 4.27 -38.34 -3.78
N GLU A 106 4.33 -39.51 -4.38
CA GLU A 106 4.59 -40.77 -3.68
C GLU A 106 5.80 -41.47 -4.29
N ASN A 107 6.80 -41.80 -3.46
CA ASN A 107 8.06 -42.40 -3.90
C ASN A 107 8.71 -41.63 -5.07
N SER A 108 8.53 -40.31 -5.10
CA SER A 108 8.85 -39.47 -6.27
C SER A 108 10.01 -38.53 -5.97
N VAL A 109 10.81 -38.24 -7.00
CA VAL A 109 12.08 -37.50 -6.87
C VAL A 109 12.12 -36.33 -7.85
N ASN A 110 12.72 -35.20 -7.45
CA ASN A 110 12.90 -34.03 -8.33
C ASN A 110 11.60 -33.53 -8.99
N CYS A 111 10.44 -33.71 -8.35
CA CYS A 111 9.17 -33.28 -8.90
C CYS A 111 8.80 -31.88 -8.41
N THR A 112 8.08 -31.12 -9.24
CA THR A 112 7.66 -29.75 -8.93
C THR A 112 6.14 -29.65 -8.90
N VAL A 113 5.59 -29.05 -7.85
CA VAL A 113 4.18 -28.68 -7.73
C VAL A 113 4.12 -27.16 -7.64
N GLU A 114 3.67 -26.50 -8.70
CA GLU A 114 3.72 -25.04 -8.79
C GLU A 114 2.46 -24.34 -9.30
N ASN A 115 2.13 -23.17 -8.78
CA ASN A 115 1.02 -22.34 -9.29
C ASN A 115 -0.34 -23.09 -9.40
N ASN A 116 -0.61 -24.06 -8.52
CA ASN A 116 -1.90 -24.75 -8.50
C ASN A 116 -2.86 -24.09 -7.51
N TYR A 117 -4.15 -24.07 -7.85
CA TYR A 117 -5.23 -23.72 -6.93
C TYR A 117 -5.87 -25.00 -6.42
N ILE A 118 -5.81 -25.27 -5.10
CA ILE A 118 -6.30 -26.51 -4.52
C ILE A 118 -7.22 -26.20 -3.35
N SER A 119 -8.48 -26.64 -3.45
CA SER A 119 -9.49 -26.37 -2.43
C SER A 119 -10.35 -27.56 -2.06
N ASN A 120 -10.94 -27.51 -0.86
CA ASN A 120 -11.95 -28.45 -0.37
C ASN A 120 -11.53 -29.94 -0.40
N CYS A 121 -10.24 -30.22 -0.26
CA CYS A 121 -9.71 -31.59 -0.15
C CYS A 121 -9.43 -31.95 1.33
N VAL A 122 -9.39 -33.24 1.65
CA VAL A 122 -8.90 -33.72 2.95
C VAL A 122 -7.41 -33.41 3.10
N GLY A 123 -6.59 -33.68 2.08
CA GLY A 123 -5.19 -33.21 2.02
C GLY A 123 -4.89 -32.54 0.69
N ALA A 124 -4.55 -31.26 0.70
CA ALA A 124 -4.35 -30.52 -0.54
C ALA A 124 -3.08 -30.99 -1.27
N ILE A 125 -1.93 -30.93 -0.59
CA ILE A 125 -0.64 -31.37 -1.12
C ILE A 125 -0.04 -32.41 -0.16
N HIS A 126 0.27 -33.60 -0.68
CA HIS A 126 0.75 -34.73 0.11
C HIS A 126 2.07 -35.26 -0.46
N LEU A 127 3.14 -35.16 0.34
CA LEU A 127 4.46 -35.73 0.05
C LEU A 127 4.64 -37.02 0.86
N GLN A 128 4.95 -38.11 0.16
CA GLN A 128 5.20 -39.40 0.75
C GLN A 128 6.44 -40.06 0.15
N ASN A 129 7.46 -40.31 0.99
CA ASN A 129 8.76 -40.81 0.53
C ASN A 129 9.30 -39.97 -0.66
N ALA A 130 9.12 -38.66 -0.57
CA ALA A 130 9.47 -37.72 -1.63
C ALA A 130 10.85 -37.12 -1.36
N THR A 131 11.67 -37.01 -2.41
CA THR A 131 13.05 -36.51 -2.29
C THR A 131 13.33 -35.39 -3.29
N ASN A 132 13.97 -34.29 -2.85
CA ASN A 132 14.34 -33.17 -3.71
C ASN A 132 13.17 -32.57 -4.51
N CYS A 133 11.93 -32.67 -4.00
CA CYS A 133 10.78 -32.08 -4.65
C CYS A 133 10.57 -30.62 -4.20
N VAL A 134 9.94 -29.83 -5.06
CA VAL A 134 9.66 -28.41 -4.80
C VAL A 134 8.17 -28.14 -4.87
N VAL A 135 7.65 -27.47 -3.85
CA VAL A 135 6.27 -26.98 -3.76
C VAL A 135 6.30 -25.45 -3.69
N LEU A 136 5.89 -24.76 -4.74
CA LEU A 136 5.97 -23.29 -4.78
C LEU A 136 4.77 -22.58 -5.41
N LYS A 137 4.44 -21.38 -4.96
CA LYS A 137 3.41 -20.52 -5.58
C LYS A 137 2.02 -21.14 -5.68
N ASN A 138 1.72 -22.16 -4.87
CA ASN A 138 0.39 -22.77 -4.84
C ASN A 138 -0.54 -21.97 -3.92
N THR A 139 -1.81 -21.90 -4.30
CA THR A 139 -2.89 -21.34 -3.47
C THR A 139 -3.73 -22.49 -2.93
N VAL A 140 -3.64 -22.72 -1.63
CA VAL A 140 -4.19 -23.88 -0.93
C VAL A 140 -5.22 -23.40 0.09
N VAL A 141 -6.50 -23.61 -0.22
CA VAL A 141 -7.62 -22.91 0.45
C VAL A 141 -8.70 -23.87 0.96
N LYS A 142 -9.15 -23.71 2.22
CA LYS A 142 -10.31 -24.46 2.77
C LYS A 142 -10.17 -25.99 2.68
N ASN A 143 -8.95 -26.51 2.80
CA ASN A 143 -8.70 -27.93 2.90
C ASN A 143 -8.72 -28.37 4.37
N SER A 144 -8.96 -29.65 4.65
CA SER A 144 -8.73 -30.14 6.02
C SER A 144 -7.24 -30.01 6.36
N GLN A 145 -6.36 -30.51 5.50
CA GLN A 145 -4.90 -30.40 5.65
C GLN A 145 -4.33 -29.61 4.46
N GLY A 146 -3.68 -28.47 4.72
CA GLY A 146 -3.05 -27.67 3.67
C GLY A 146 -1.90 -28.43 2.98
N ILE A 147 -0.89 -28.80 3.75
CA ILE A 147 0.23 -29.63 3.29
C ILE A 147 0.52 -30.78 4.27
N ARG A 148 0.89 -31.95 3.74
CA ARG A 148 1.19 -33.14 4.54
C ARG A 148 2.47 -33.82 4.06
N PHE A 149 3.33 -34.16 5.02
CA PHE A 149 4.48 -35.03 4.83
C PHE A 149 4.21 -36.36 5.55
N TYR A 150 4.49 -37.49 4.91
CA TYR A 150 4.19 -38.82 5.42
C TYR A 150 5.25 -39.84 5.00
N THR A 151 5.87 -40.59 5.93
CA THR A 151 7.07 -41.45 5.66
C THR A 151 8.28 -40.62 5.18
N PRO A 152 9.54 -41.10 5.26
CA PRO A 152 10.69 -40.19 5.28
C PRO A 152 10.77 -39.37 4.00
N CYS A 153 10.65 -38.06 4.14
CA CYS A 153 10.83 -37.11 3.05
C CYS A 153 12.16 -36.37 3.26
N ILE A 154 12.91 -36.17 2.18
CA ILE A 154 14.30 -35.69 2.26
C ILE A 154 14.52 -34.53 1.29
N HIS A 155 15.14 -33.46 1.76
CA HIS A 155 15.59 -32.32 0.93
C HIS A 155 14.51 -31.67 0.07
N ASN A 156 13.25 -31.67 0.52
CA ASN A 156 12.18 -30.98 -0.19
C ASN A 156 12.12 -29.50 0.20
N MET A 157 11.70 -28.65 -0.73
CA MET A 157 11.51 -27.22 -0.49
C MET A 157 10.04 -26.83 -0.64
N VAL A 158 9.52 -26.07 0.31
CA VAL A 158 8.16 -25.51 0.29
C VAL A 158 8.26 -24.00 0.50
N PHE A 159 8.00 -23.22 -0.54
CA PHE A 159 8.14 -21.76 -0.44
C PHE A 159 7.22 -20.97 -1.37
N ALA A 160 6.93 -19.72 -1.00
CA ALA A 160 6.04 -18.82 -1.76
C ALA A 160 4.63 -19.37 -1.96
N ASN A 161 4.11 -20.24 -1.07
CA ASN A 161 2.73 -20.75 -1.15
C ASN A 161 1.79 -19.97 -0.22
N ASP A 162 0.52 -19.88 -0.61
CA ASP A 162 -0.56 -19.32 0.21
C ASP A 162 -1.41 -20.45 0.80
N PHE A 163 -1.30 -20.68 2.11
CA PHE A 163 -2.10 -21.64 2.87
C PHE A 163 -3.17 -20.89 3.67
N VAL A 164 -4.39 -20.82 3.13
CA VAL A 164 -5.46 -19.95 3.64
C VAL A 164 -6.69 -20.75 4.11
N ASP A 165 -7.22 -20.43 5.29
CA ASP A 165 -8.49 -21.00 5.82
C ASP A 165 -8.53 -22.54 5.86
N ASN A 166 -7.39 -23.22 5.99
CA ASN A 166 -7.32 -24.68 6.14
C ASN A 166 -7.60 -25.08 7.59
N SER A 167 -8.18 -26.26 7.82
CA SER A 167 -8.43 -26.72 9.20
C SER A 167 -7.11 -26.92 9.97
N TYR A 168 -6.08 -27.41 9.28
CA TYR A 168 -4.71 -27.49 9.78
C TYR A 168 -3.78 -26.72 8.82
N ASP A 169 -2.86 -25.91 9.36
CA ASP A 169 -1.75 -25.30 8.57
C ASP A 169 -1.12 -26.35 7.64
N GLY A 170 -0.93 -27.54 8.21
CA GLY A 170 -0.37 -28.72 7.60
C GLY A 170 0.78 -29.28 8.45
N MET A 171 0.97 -30.60 8.39
CA MET A 171 2.13 -31.40 8.84
C MET A 171 2.13 -32.10 10.23
N VAL A 172 1.38 -33.22 10.37
CA VAL A 172 1.72 -34.38 11.24
C VAL A 172 1.33 -35.73 10.60
N SER A 173 2.26 -36.69 10.57
CA SER A 173 2.10 -38.05 11.14
C SER A 173 3.41 -38.82 10.96
N THR A 174 4.16 -38.98 12.06
CA THR A 174 5.15 -40.05 12.23
C THR A 174 4.48 -41.41 12.13
N MET A 175 5.21 -42.38 11.58
CA MET A 175 5.30 -43.81 11.92
C MET A 175 6.49 -44.39 11.13
N PRO A 176 7.23 -45.45 11.56
CA PRO A 176 7.48 -46.02 12.88
C PRO A 176 8.84 -45.53 13.46
N ASP A 177 9.27 -46.06 14.61
CA ASP A 177 10.65 -45.90 15.10
C ASP A 177 11.64 -46.35 13.99
N ASN A 178 12.67 -45.53 13.73
CA ASN A 178 13.75 -45.73 12.74
C ASN A 178 13.58 -45.13 11.31
N SER A 179 12.58 -44.28 11.05
CA SER A 179 12.55 -43.46 9.81
C SER A 179 12.71 -41.96 10.10
N THR A 180 13.67 -41.29 9.46
CA THR A 180 13.98 -39.87 9.70
C THR A 180 13.67 -38.99 8.48
N PHE A 181 12.93 -37.90 8.70
CA PHE A 181 12.89 -36.77 7.76
C PHE A 181 14.23 -36.03 7.85
N MET A 182 14.69 -35.44 6.74
CA MET A 182 15.98 -34.74 6.72
C MET A 182 16.03 -33.59 5.72
N GLY A 183 16.53 -32.44 6.16
CA GLY A 183 16.87 -31.31 5.32
C GLY A 183 15.71 -30.72 4.49
N ASN A 184 14.47 -30.88 4.95
CA ASN A 184 13.33 -30.23 4.31
C ASN A 184 13.26 -28.77 4.75
N MET A 185 13.03 -27.85 3.81
CA MET A 185 13.00 -26.41 4.07
C MET A 185 11.62 -25.84 3.78
N VAL A 186 11.07 -25.07 4.72
CA VAL A 186 9.77 -24.41 4.62
C VAL A 186 9.95 -22.94 4.96
N PHE A 187 9.88 -22.04 3.98
CA PHE A 187 10.13 -20.61 4.17
C PHE A 187 9.34 -19.79 3.14
N HIS A 188 9.13 -18.49 3.37
CA HIS A 188 8.39 -17.59 2.45
C HIS A 188 6.97 -18.04 2.13
N ASN A 189 6.32 -18.84 2.98
CA ASN A 189 4.91 -19.19 2.81
C ASN A 189 4.02 -18.27 3.65
N ASN A 190 2.77 -18.14 3.24
CA ASN A 190 1.74 -17.38 3.93
C ASN A 190 0.75 -18.34 4.60
N PHE A 191 0.85 -18.53 5.91
CA PHE A 191 -0.11 -19.29 6.70
C PHE A 191 -1.16 -18.34 7.28
N VAL A 192 -2.35 -18.31 6.68
CA VAL A 192 -3.38 -17.30 6.96
C VAL A 192 -4.67 -17.95 7.43
N ASN A 193 -5.14 -17.58 8.62
CA ASN A 193 -6.44 -17.99 9.17
C ASN A 193 -6.69 -19.51 9.25
N ASN A 194 -5.64 -20.32 9.30
CA ASN A 194 -5.78 -21.76 9.49
C ASN A 194 -6.19 -22.06 10.95
N SER A 195 -7.01 -23.10 11.19
CA SER A 195 -7.70 -23.27 12.49
C SER A 195 -6.89 -23.99 13.58
N SER A 196 -5.96 -24.87 13.21
CA SER A 196 -5.12 -25.63 14.13
C SER A 196 -3.65 -25.62 13.69
N PRO A 197 -2.72 -25.13 14.54
CA PRO A 197 -1.29 -25.07 14.22
C PRO A 197 -0.58 -26.41 14.48
N PHE A 198 -1.33 -27.49 14.71
CA PHE A 198 -0.74 -28.74 15.19
C PHE A 198 0.20 -29.34 14.14
N ILE A 199 1.49 -29.27 14.45
CA ILE A 199 2.62 -29.82 13.70
C ILE A 199 3.36 -30.79 14.62
N GLY A 200 3.36 -32.09 14.32
CA GLY A 200 3.52 -33.14 15.35
C GLY A 200 4.74 -34.05 15.20
N THR A 201 5.50 -33.98 14.09
CA THR A 201 6.91 -34.39 14.08
C THR A 201 7.66 -33.58 13.04
N ILE A 202 8.74 -32.94 13.47
CA ILE A 202 9.44 -31.89 12.69
C ILE A 202 10.96 -31.95 12.77
N TYR A 203 11.50 -33.04 13.32
CA TYR A 203 12.92 -33.32 13.15
C TYR A 203 13.23 -33.42 11.65
N GLY A 204 14.31 -32.75 11.21
CA GLY A 204 14.67 -32.69 9.80
C GLY A 204 13.94 -31.62 8.98
N PHE A 205 13.28 -30.67 9.63
CA PHE A 205 12.72 -29.47 9.00
C PHE A 205 13.41 -28.19 9.48
N THR A 206 13.66 -27.28 8.54
CA THR A 206 14.05 -25.88 8.81
C THR A 206 12.90 -24.98 8.35
N TRP A 207 12.45 -24.11 9.24
CA TRP A 207 11.26 -23.25 9.04
C TRP A 207 11.59 -21.82 8.61
N ASP A 208 12.84 -21.59 8.23
CA ASP A 208 13.31 -20.32 7.71
C ASP A 208 14.44 -20.54 6.70
N ASN A 209 14.81 -19.49 5.97
CA ASN A 209 15.93 -19.48 5.03
C ASN A 209 17.11 -18.64 5.56
N GLY A 210 17.17 -18.43 6.88
CA GLY A 210 18.17 -17.59 7.54
C GLY A 210 18.05 -16.09 7.25
N TYR A 211 18.79 -15.26 7.99
CA TYR A 211 18.88 -13.82 7.76
C TYR A 211 19.80 -13.48 6.56
N PRO A 212 19.46 -12.50 5.70
CA PRO A 212 18.27 -11.63 5.73
C PRO A 212 17.09 -12.18 4.92
N SER A 213 17.16 -13.44 4.46
CA SER A 213 16.11 -14.04 3.64
C SER A 213 14.79 -14.18 4.40
N ALA A 214 14.86 -14.45 5.71
CA ALA A 214 13.75 -14.67 6.62
C ALA A 214 13.01 -16.02 6.44
N GLY A 215 11.91 -16.19 7.17
CA GLY A 215 11.10 -17.40 7.25
C GLY A 215 9.72 -17.22 6.65
N ASN A 216 8.69 -17.70 7.34
CA ASN A 216 7.31 -17.70 6.87
C ASN A 216 6.51 -16.56 7.50
N TYR A 217 5.42 -16.18 6.82
CA TYR A 217 4.39 -15.34 7.41
C TYR A 217 3.35 -16.20 8.12
N TRP A 218 3.03 -15.82 9.35
CA TRP A 218 2.03 -16.49 10.17
C TRP A 218 1.00 -15.45 10.60
N SER A 219 -0.27 -15.59 10.21
CA SER A 219 -1.31 -14.62 10.61
C SER A 219 -1.58 -14.60 12.12
N ARG A 220 -0.99 -15.54 12.86
CA ARG A 220 -1.04 -15.66 14.33
C ARG A 220 0.18 -15.04 15.01
N TYR A 221 1.19 -14.63 14.25
CA TYR A 221 2.38 -13.98 14.79
C TYR A 221 2.09 -12.51 15.04
N ASN A 222 2.27 -12.09 16.29
CA ASN A 222 2.02 -10.73 16.77
C ASN A 222 3.32 -10.08 17.31
N GLY A 223 4.49 -10.57 16.89
CA GLY A 223 5.75 -9.99 17.29
C GLY A 223 5.96 -8.60 16.67
N ALA A 224 6.84 -7.82 17.29
CA ALA A 224 7.24 -6.51 16.78
C ALA A 224 8.41 -6.66 15.80
N ASP A 225 8.63 -5.62 15.01
CA ASP A 225 9.81 -5.38 14.18
C ASP A 225 10.32 -4.02 14.62
N LEU A 226 11.16 -3.99 15.64
CA LEU A 226 11.85 -2.80 16.12
C LEU A 226 13.37 -3.00 16.06
N LYS A 227 13.79 -4.22 15.75
CA LYS A 227 15.15 -4.68 15.66
C LYS A 227 15.41 -5.31 14.30
N SER A 228 16.69 -5.31 13.94
CA SER A 228 17.18 -5.86 12.71
C SER A 228 18.47 -6.65 12.95
N GLY A 229 18.99 -7.24 11.88
CA GLY A 229 20.23 -7.98 11.90
C GLY A 229 20.04 -9.45 12.28
N ARG A 230 21.09 -10.25 12.09
CA ARG A 230 21.05 -11.71 12.27
C ARG A 230 20.56 -12.14 13.66
N PHE A 231 20.83 -11.35 14.68
CA PHE A 231 20.46 -11.63 16.07
C PHE A 231 19.28 -10.79 16.58
N GLN A 232 18.65 -9.98 15.70
CA GLN A 232 17.50 -9.14 16.03
C GLN A 232 17.75 -8.25 17.25
N ASN A 233 18.92 -7.59 17.25
CA ASN A 233 19.40 -6.77 18.36
C ASN A 233 19.86 -5.36 17.94
N GLU A 234 19.97 -5.09 16.64
CA GLU A 234 20.30 -3.77 16.09
C GLU A 234 19.00 -2.98 15.93
N THR A 235 18.97 -1.67 16.22
CA THR A 235 17.73 -0.88 16.04
C THR A 235 17.44 -0.67 14.56
N GLY A 236 16.22 -0.97 14.11
CA GLY A 236 15.78 -0.77 12.73
C GLY A 236 14.60 -1.66 12.38
N TYR A 237 13.94 -1.38 11.26
CA TYR A 237 12.82 -2.16 10.73
C TYR A 237 13.31 -2.91 9.48
N ASP A 238 13.26 -4.24 9.47
CA ASP A 238 13.73 -5.05 8.33
C ASP A 238 12.68 -6.00 7.75
N GLY A 239 11.43 -5.93 8.25
CA GLY A 239 10.33 -6.77 7.81
C GLY A 239 10.36 -8.19 8.41
N ILE A 240 11.32 -8.45 9.30
CA ILE A 240 11.48 -9.69 10.07
C ILE A 240 11.09 -9.41 11.52
N GLY A 241 10.42 -10.35 12.15
CA GLY A 241 10.03 -10.21 13.54
C GLY A 241 11.18 -10.41 14.52
N ASP A 242 11.24 -9.53 15.52
CA ASP A 242 12.25 -9.49 16.59
C ASP A 242 12.33 -10.78 17.41
N THR A 243 11.26 -11.58 17.38
CA THR A 243 11.13 -12.82 18.15
C THR A 243 10.76 -13.99 17.25
N SER A 244 11.37 -15.15 17.49
CA SER A 244 11.05 -16.38 16.77
C SER A 244 9.58 -16.80 16.96
N TYR A 245 8.97 -17.40 15.94
CA TYR A 245 7.67 -18.05 16.05
C TYR A 245 7.82 -19.54 16.40
N ASN A 246 7.21 -19.97 17.50
CA ASN A 246 7.23 -21.38 17.91
C ASN A 246 6.25 -22.18 17.04
N VAL A 247 6.79 -22.96 16.10
CA VAL A 247 6.03 -23.87 15.24
C VAL A 247 5.56 -25.10 16.03
N SER A 248 6.38 -25.56 16.98
CA SER A 248 5.97 -26.50 18.03
C SER A 248 6.80 -26.29 19.31
N GLN A 249 6.70 -27.19 20.29
CA GLN A 249 7.46 -27.11 21.55
C GLN A 249 8.98 -27.03 21.32
N GLU A 250 9.52 -27.69 20.30
CA GLU A 250 10.98 -27.86 20.11
C GLU A 250 11.52 -27.19 18.83
N HIS A 251 10.67 -26.63 17.96
CA HIS A 251 11.13 -26.05 16.70
C HIS A 251 10.45 -24.71 16.42
N LYS A 252 11.22 -23.85 15.75
CA LYS A 252 10.89 -22.45 15.58
C LYS A 252 11.22 -22.02 14.17
N ASP A 253 10.41 -21.09 13.68
CA ASP A 253 10.80 -20.17 12.63
C ASP A 253 11.57 -19.03 13.32
N ASN A 254 12.87 -18.91 13.04
CA ASN A 254 13.70 -17.92 13.75
C ASN A 254 13.53 -16.50 13.22
N TYR A 255 12.96 -16.36 12.02
CA TYR A 255 12.86 -15.10 11.29
C TYR A 255 11.46 -14.94 10.69
N PRO A 256 10.38 -14.98 11.49
CA PRO A 256 9.03 -14.88 10.97
C PRO A 256 8.83 -13.54 10.26
N LEU A 257 8.09 -13.56 9.16
CA LEU A 257 7.79 -12.35 8.39
C LEU A 257 6.70 -11.52 9.07
N ILE A 258 6.86 -10.19 9.05
CA ILE A 258 5.87 -9.23 9.59
C ILE A 258 4.72 -9.02 8.61
N HIS A 259 5.01 -9.12 7.31
CA HIS A 259 4.04 -8.98 6.24
C HIS A 259 3.97 -10.28 5.43
N PRO A 260 2.81 -10.62 4.83
CA PRO A 260 2.72 -11.75 3.91
C PRO A 260 3.83 -11.67 2.85
N TYR A 261 4.48 -12.80 2.57
CA TYR A 261 5.44 -12.89 1.48
C TYR A 261 4.78 -12.49 0.16
N GLY A 262 5.46 -11.65 -0.62
CA GLY A 262 4.90 -11.05 -1.83
C GLY A 262 4.03 -9.81 -1.57
N SER A 263 4.13 -9.19 -0.39
CA SER A 263 3.45 -7.91 -0.10
C SER A 263 4.08 -6.70 -0.77
N ILE A 264 5.40 -6.73 -1.01
CA ILE A 264 6.11 -5.66 -1.71
C ILE A 264 6.81 -6.28 -2.91
N VAL A 265 6.41 -5.86 -4.11
CA VAL A 265 6.86 -6.47 -5.36
C VAL A 265 7.30 -5.39 -6.33
N ASN A 266 8.48 -5.56 -6.92
CA ASN A 266 8.82 -4.83 -8.13
C ASN A 266 8.10 -5.49 -9.31
N TRP A 267 7.07 -4.83 -9.82
CA TRP A 267 6.21 -5.34 -10.90
C TRP A 267 7.00 -5.65 -12.18
N ASN A 268 8.06 -4.89 -12.45
CA ASN A 268 8.85 -5.03 -13.66
C ASN A 268 9.77 -6.26 -13.63
N THR A 269 10.29 -6.63 -12.45
CA THR A 269 11.24 -7.75 -12.32
C THR A 269 10.61 -9.00 -11.72
N GLY A 270 9.47 -8.88 -11.03
CA GLY A 270 8.88 -9.94 -10.22
C GLY A 270 9.61 -10.18 -8.89
N SER A 271 10.61 -9.36 -8.55
CA SER A 271 11.35 -9.47 -7.29
C SER A 271 10.44 -9.14 -6.10
N VAL A 272 10.53 -9.94 -5.04
CA VAL A 272 9.80 -9.77 -3.78
C VAL A 272 10.74 -9.21 -2.72
N PHE A 273 10.26 -8.24 -1.94
CA PHE A 273 11.00 -7.57 -0.88
C PHE A 273 10.25 -7.64 0.45
N LEU A 274 10.98 -7.52 1.56
CA LEU A 274 10.41 -7.53 2.91
C LEU A 274 10.00 -6.13 3.40
N THR A 275 10.66 -5.09 2.88
CA THR A 275 10.38 -3.68 3.18
C THR A 275 10.27 -2.84 1.92
N ILE A 276 9.54 -1.73 1.97
CA ILE A 276 9.46 -0.78 0.85
C ILE A 276 10.85 -0.22 0.59
N THR A 277 11.59 0.14 1.64
CA THR A 277 12.93 0.71 1.55
C THR A 277 13.91 -0.22 0.82
N SER A 278 13.89 -1.54 1.11
CA SER A 278 14.74 -2.50 0.41
C SER A 278 14.38 -2.62 -1.08
N ALA A 279 13.09 -2.56 -1.43
CA ALA A 279 12.64 -2.54 -2.82
C ALA A 279 13.16 -1.32 -3.60
N LEU A 280 13.18 -0.15 -2.95
CA LEU A 280 13.68 1.11 -3.54
C LEU A 280 15.21 1.12 -3.69
N ALA A 281 15.91 0.58 -2.70
CA ALA A 281 17.38 0.53 -2.67
C ALA A 281 17.96 -0.52 -3.64
N ALA A 282 17.17 -1.53 -4.02
CA ALA A 282 17.60 -2.62 -4.88
C ALA A 282 18.22 -2.14 -6.21
N SER A 283 19.30 -2.79 -6.63
CA SER A 283 20.07 -2.43 -7.83
C SER A 283 19.28 -2.65 -9.12
N GLU A 284 18.39 -3.63 -9.10
CA GLU A 284 17.47 -3.97 -10.18
C GLU A 284 16.22 -3.08 -10.24
N THR A 285 15.99 -2.25 -9.21
CA THR A 285 14.92 -1.24 -9.24
C THR A 285 15.44 0.03 -9.91
N LEU A 286 15.04 0.20 -11.17
CA LEU A 286 15.50 1.28 -12.05
C LEU A 286 14.42 2.37 -12.22
N ASN A 287 14.81 3.51 -12.78
CA ASN A 287 13.87 4.55 -13.22
C ASN A 287 12.82 3.95 -14.17
N GLY A 288 11.57 4.38 -14.04
CA GLY A 288 10.42 3.86 -14.76
C GLY A 288 9.81 2.59 -14.16
N HIS A 289 10.45 1.97 -13.15
CA HIS A 289 9.88 0.78 -12.51
C HIS A 289 8.68 1.13 -11.61
N LYS A 290 7.88 0.11 -11.34
CA LYS A 290 6.70 0.16 -10.48
C LYS A 290 6.86 -0.80 -9.31
N ILE A 291 6.72 -0.28 -8.10
CA ILE A 291 6.64 -1.04 -6.86
C ILE A 291 5.17 -1.08 -6.41
N ILE A 292 4.64 -2.29 -6.25
CA ILE A 292 3.29 -2.53 -5.72
C ILE A 292 3.39 -2.96 -4.26
N VAL A 293 2.54 -2.36 -3.41
CA VAL A 293 2.50 -2.62 -1.97
C VAL A 293 1.09 -3.03 -1.54
N LYS A 294 0.97 -4.25 -1.01
CA LYS A 294 -0.28 -4.84 -0.53
C LYS A 294 -0.76 -4.20 0.79
N PRO A 295 -2.03 -4.41 1.19
CA PRO A 295 -2.54 -3.93 2.48
C PRO A 295 -1.75 -4.45 3.68
N SER A 296 -1.18 -3.53 4.46
CA SER A 296 -0.55 -3.75 5.77
C SER A 296 -0.17 -2.40 6.40
N VAL A 297 0.42 -2.42 7.60
CA VAL A 297 1.05 -1.26 8.24
C VAL A 297 2.58 -1.41 8.15
N TYR A 298 3.21 -0.56 7.34
CA TYR A 298 4.66 -0.50 7.14
C TYR A 298 5.24 0.62 7.99
N ILE A 299 6.08 0.30 8.98
CA ILE A 299 6.75 1.31 9.81
C ILE A 299 8.09 1.65 9.17
N GLU A 300 8.12 2.70 8.35
CA GLU A 300 9.28 3.03 7.52
C GLU A 300 9.37 4.54 7.21
N HIS A 301 10.57 4.98 6.81
CA HIS A 301 10.80 6.29 6.20
C HIS A 301 11.20 6.11 4.74
N ILE A 302 10.35 6.59 3.82
CA ILE A 302 10.46 6.32 2.40
C ILE A 302 11.20 7.46 1.70
N ASN A 303 12.23 7.12 0.92
CA ASN A 303 12.96 8.07 0.08
C ASN A 303 12.85 7.70 -1.40
N LEU A 304 12.11 8.50 -2.16
CA LEU A 304 11.91 8.39 -3.60
C LEU A 304 12.91 9.30 -4.32
N ASN A 305 14.12 8.77 -4.50
CA ASN A 305 15.24 9.41 -5.22
C ASN A 305 15.46 8.86 -6.65
N LYS A 306 14.60 7.94 -7.08
CA LYS A 306 14.50 7.41 -8.45
C LYS A 306 13.13 7.77 -9.03
N SER A 307 13.05 8.02 -10.33
CA SER A 307 11.79 8.31 -11.04
C SER A 307 10.96 7.03 -11.19
N ILE A 308 10.22 6.64 -10.16
CA ILE A 308 9.46 5.38 -10.12
C ILE A 308 7.99 5.60 -9.77
N SER A 309 7.18 4.55 -9.92
CA SER A 309 5.83 4.49 -9.37
C SER A 309 5.81 3.63 -8.10
N LEU A 310 5.52 4.23 -6.94
CA LEU A 310 5.23 3.52 -5.70
C LEU A 310 3.71 3.55 -5.47
N ILE A 311 3.07 2.38 -5.46
CA ILE A 311 1.60 2.25 -5.46
C ILE A 311 1.14 1.30 -4.36
N GLY A 312 0.31 1.82 -3.46
CA GLY A 312 -0.44 1.02 -2.50
C GLY A 312 -1.74 0.52 -3.11
N GLU A 313 -2.06 -0.76 -2.92
CA GLU A 313 -3.26 -1.38 -3.51
C GLU A 313 -4.56 -0.79 -2.97
N ASN A 314 -4.56 -0.28 -1.73
CA ASN A 314 -5.74 0.29 -1.11
C ASN A 314 -5.38 1.38 -0.09
N LYS A 315 -5.76 2.62 -0.37
CA LYS A 315 -5.43 3.78 0.48
C LYS A 315 -5.93 3.70 1.92
N PHE A 316 -6.93 2.87 2.21
CA PHE A 316 -7.47 2.70 3.57
C PHE A 316 -6.72 1.66 4.41
N SER A 317 -6.00 0.75 3.76
CA SER A 317 -5.37 -0.42 4.42
C SER A 317 -3.90 -0.62 4.08
N THR A 318 -3.34 0.08 3.10
CA THR A 318 -1.90 0.16 2.85
C THR A 318 -1.37 1.43 3.52
N ILE A 319 -0.74 1.26 4.69
CA ILE A 319 -0.37 2.36 5.59
C ILE A 319 1.15 2.44 5.72
N ILE A 320 1.72 3.63 5.51
CA ILE A 320 3.09 3.97 5.88
C ILE A 320 3.04 4.79 7.17
N ASP A 321 3.66 4.27 8.23
CA ASP A 321 3.68 4.84 9.58
C ASP A 321 5.09 5.34 9.90
N GLY A 322 5.26 6.65 10.13
CA GLY A 322 6.56 7.25 10.46
C GLY A 322 7.01 7.06 11.91
N GLY A 323 6.23 6.35 12.74
CA GLY A 323 6.60 6.07 14.12
C GLY A 323 6.72 7.31 15.01
N ASN A 324 6.06 8.42 14.65
CA ASN A 324 6.14 9.74 15.28
C ASN A 324 7.52 10.41 15.17
N SER A 325 8.27 10.11 14.11
CA SER A 325 9.60 10.70 13.88
C SER A 325 9.78 11.12 12.43
N GLY A 326 10.64 12.12 12.18
CA GLY A 326 11.07 12.52 10.84
C GLY A 326 9.97 12.83 9.83
N THR A 327 10.36 12.90 8.56
CA THR A 327 9.42 12.92 7.42
C THR A 327 9.10 11.48 7.02
N VAL A 328 7.83 11.17 6.75
CA VAL A 328 7.41 9.79 6.43
C VAL A 328 7.77 9.43 4.99
N VAL A 329 7.47 10.31 4.04
CA VAL A 329 7.79 10.11 2.61
C VAL A 329 8.48 11.36 2.07
N THR A 330 9.69 11.19 1.52
CA THR A 330 10.44 12.25 0.83
C THR A 330 10.56 11.92 -0.65
N VAL A 331 10.21 12.87 -1.51
CA VAL A 331 10.30 12.78 -2.97
C VAL A 331 11.29 13.83 -3.46
N SER A 332 12.47 13.37 -3.87
CA SER A 332 13.55 14.21 -4.41
C SER A 332 13.79 13.99 -5.90
N ALA A 333 13.31 12.88 -6.45
CA ALA A 333 13.31 12.65 -7.89
C ALA A 333 12.10 13.30 -8.57
N SER A 334 12.30 13.74 -9.81
CA SER A 334 11.22 14.16 -10.71
C SER A 334 10.52 12.96 -11.33
N ASN A 335 9.31 13.15 -11.85
CA ASN A 335 8.50 12.13 -12.54
C ASN A 335 8.20 10.88 -11.68
N VAL A 336 8.02 11.08 -10.37
CA VAL A 336 7.61 10.03 -9.43
C VAL A 336 6.08 9.92 -9.41
N THR A 337 5.56 8.71 -9.33
CA THR A 337 4.15 8.48 -8.95
C THR A 337 4.10 7.92 -7.55
N PHE A 338 3.35 8.56 -6.65
CA PHE A 338 3.09 8.11 -5.28
C PHE A 338 1.58 8.06 -5.06
N ALA A 339 1.02 6.85 -4.95
CA ALA A 339 -0.44 6.70 -4.93
C ALA A 339 -0.95 5.56 -4.07
N GLY A 340 -2.16 5.71 -3.54
CA GLY A 340 -2.90 4.63 -2.88
C GLY A 340 -2.44 4.29 -1.45
N PHE A 341 -1.85 5.23 -0.72
CA PHE A 341 -1.39 5.03 0.66
C PHE A 341 -2.17 5.85 1.68
N THR A 342 -2.29 5.33 2.90
CA THR A 342 -2.37 6.19 4.09
C THR A 342 -0.96 6.47 4.58
N VAL A 343 -0.63 7.74 4.85
CA VAL A 343 0.66 8.18 5.41
C VAL A 343 0.41 8.91 6.71
N LYS A 344 1.01 8.44 7.81
CA LYS A 344 0.70 8.95 9.15
C LYS A 344 1.89 8.98 10.09
N ASN A 345 1.71 9.71 11.19
CA ASN A 345 2.62 9.76 12.34
C ASN A 345 4.04 10.21 11.95
N SER A 346 4.16 11.32 11.24
CA SER A 346 5.44 12.02 11.11
C SER A 346 5.98 12.50 12.46
N GLY A 347 7.22 12.96 12.48
CA GLY A 347 7.74 13.80 13.57
C GLY A 347 7.09 15.18 13.61
N LEU A 348 7.54 16.01 14.54
CA LEU A 348 7.00 17.36 14.82
C LEU A 348 8.07 18.48 14.75
N LEU A 349 9.29 18.21 14.25
CA LEU A 349 10.39 19.19 14.24
C LEU A 349 10.28 20.22 13.12
N TYR A 350 10.11 21.50 13.46
CA TYR A 350 9.96 22.64 12.54
C TYR A 350 11.33 23.26 12.08
N PRO A 351 11.38 24.02 10.98
CA PRO A 351 12.62 24.65 10.50
C PRO A 351 13.26 25.62 11.53
N PRO A 352 14.59 25.69 11.64
CA PRO A 352 15.59 24.99 10.81
C PRO A 352 15.90 23.56 11.30
N TYR A 353 15.21 23.08 12.34
CA TYR A 353 15.52 21.82 13.03
C TYR A 353 14.97 20.58 12.31
N GLY A 354 14.00 20.75 11.41
CA GLY A 354 13.45 19.68 10.57
C GLY A 354 12.36 20.19 9.62
N ASN A 355 12.00 19.33 8.66
CA ASN A 355 10.88 19.55 7.74
C ASN A 355 9.79 18.47 7.90
N ASP A 356 9.68 17.89 9.11
CA ASP A 356 8.81 16.74 9.39
C ASP A 356 7.39 16.92 8.85
N CYS A 357 6.98 16.01 7.99
CA CYS A 357 5.66 15.98 7.38
C CYS A 357 5.32 14.56 6.91
N GLY A 358 4.07 14.35 6.51
CA GLY A 358 3.65 13.09 5.90
C GLY A 358 4.36 12.90 4.56
N LEU A 359 4.22 13.87 3.66
CA LEU A 359 4.87 13.88 2.36
C LEU A 359 5.64 15.18 2.13
N LEU A 360 6.92 15.07 1.78
CA LEU A 360 7.75 16.18 1.31
C LEU A 360 8.07 15.98 -0.18
N LEU A 361 7.64 16.90 -1.05
CA LEU A 361 8.22 17.09 -2.37
C LEU A 361 9.32 18.13 -2.24
N ASP A 362 10.58 17.73 -2.43
CA ASP A 362 11.75 18.57 -2.24
C ASP A 362 12.46 18.79 -3.59
N HIS A 363 12.35 20.00 -4.14
CA HIS A 363 12.94 20.37 -5.43
C HIS A 363 12.59 19.39 -6.58
N SER A 364 11.38 18.86 -6.58
CA SER A 364 10.92 17.83 -7.52
C SER A 364 9.92 18.39 -8.53
N SER A 365 9.85 17.75 -9.70
CA SER A 365 8.96 18.17 -10.78
C SER A 365 8.31 17.01 -11.53
N GLY A 366 7.13 17.24 -12.10
CA GLY A 366 6.43 16.22 -12.89
C GLY A 366 5.90 15.04 -12.06
N CYS A 367 5.86 15.16 -10.73
CA CYS A 367 5.40 14.08 -9.86
C CYS A 367 3.87 14.02 -9.83
N ASN A 368 3.32 12.81 -9.71
CA ASN A 368 1.90 12.54 -9.50
C ASN A 368 1.69 11.98 -8.09
N VAL A 369 0.97 12.72 -7.26
CA VAL A 369 0.57 12.33 -5.91
C VAL A 369 -0.94 12.16 -5.90
N SER A 370 -1.43 10.92 -5.89
CA SER A 370 -2.86 10.70 -6.07
C SER A 370 -3.47 9.61 -5.18
N PHE A 371 -4.73 9.78 -4.82
CA PHE A 371 -5.48 8.80 -4.03
C PHE A 371 -4.83 8.43 -2.70
N ASN A 372 -4.16 9.37 -2.03
CA ASN A 372 -3.54 9.14 -0.72
C ASN A 372 -4.38 9.72 0.43
N ILE A 373 -4.10 9.27 1.65
CA ILE A 373 -4.62 9.84 2.91
C ILE A 373 -3.44 10.28 3.76
N PHE A 374 -3.25 11.58 3.97
CA PHE A 374 -2.23 12.15 4.86
C PHE A 374 -2.88 12.54 6.18
N LYS A 375 -2.59 11.81 7.26
CA LYS A 375 -3.24 12.06 8.55
C LYS A 375 -2.33 11.96 9.76
N HIS A 376 -2.62 12.73 10.80
CA HIS A 376 -1.83 12.76 12.04
C HIS A 376 -0.33 13.00 11.79
N ASN A 377 0.00 13.83 10.81
CA ASN A 377 1.34 14.34 10.60
C ASN A 377 1.42 15.77 11.12
N ARG A 378 2.63 16.35 11.22
CA ARG A 378 2.75 17.79 11.45
C ARG A 378 2.11 18.53 10.29
N ILE A 379 2.71 18.43 9.10
CA ILE A 379 2.11 18.86 7.84
C ILE A 379 1.68 17.61 7.08
N GLY A 380 0.47 17.61 6.49
CA GLY A 380 -0.02 16.49 5.70
C GLY A 380 0.84 16.24 4.46
N ALA A 381 0.87 17.23 3.56
CA ALA A 381 1.74 17.25 2.40
C ALA A 381 2.38 18.63 2.21
N TYR A 382 3.68 18.64 1.91
CA TYR A 382 4.51 19.82 1.79
C TYR A 382 5.26 19.82 0.44
N LEU A 383 4.98 20.81 -0.40
CA LEU A 383 5.72 21.09 -1.63
C LEU A 383 6.73 22.21 -1.35
N LEU A 384 8.01 21.89 -1.45
CA LEU A 384 9.12 22.80 -1.22
C LEU A 384 9.92 22.95 -2.53
N PHE A 385 9.94 24.16 -3.08
CA PHE A 385 10.61 24.49 -4.35
C PHE A 385 10.26 23.52 -5.49
N SER A 386 9.04 22.99 -5.50
CA SER A 386 8.62 21.89 -6.36
C SER A 386 7.57 22.36 -7.35
N THR A 387 7.75 22.04 -8.63
CA THR A 387 6.95 22.63 -9.72
C THR A 387 6.41 21.59 -10.69
N SER A 388 5.35 21.90 -11.42
CA SER A 388 4.81 21.00 -12.46
C SER A 388 4.35 19.65 -11.90
N ASN A 389 3.91 19.58 -10.64
CA ASN A 389 3.40 18.37 -10.01
C ASN A 389 1.87 18.35 -10.04
N THR A 390 1.31 17.15 -9.95
CA THR A 390 -0.14 16.90 -9.93
C THR A 390 -0.53 16.26 -8.60
N LEU A 391 -1.47 16.87 -7.88
CA LEU A 391 -2.04 16.36 -6.64
C LEU A 391 -3.54 16.12 -6.85
N VAL A 392 -3.96 14.85 -6.86
CA VAL A 392 -5.35 14.48 -7.24
C VAL A 392 -5.99 13.54 -6.23
N GLU A 393 -7.21 13.83 -5.81
CA GLU A 393 -8.02 12.95 -4.95
C GLU A 393 -7.32 12.50 -3.65
N ASN A 394 -6.49 13.37 -3.07
CA ASN A 394 -5.89 13.13 -1.76
C ASN A 394 -6.77 13.65 -0.64
N ILE A 395 -6.74 12.95 0.50
CA ILE A 395 -7.43 13.35 1.73
C ILE A 395 -6.36 13.77 2.74
N LEU A 396 -6.43 15.00 3.23
CA LEU A 396 -5.51 15.54 4.24
C LEU A 396 -6.31 15.83 5.50
N ASP A 397 -6.23 14.92 6.48
CA ASP A 397 -7.11 14.93 7.64
C ASP A 397 -6.34 14.94 8.97
N SER A 398 -6.78 15.78 9.91
CA SER A 398 -6.29 15.75 11.29
C SER A 398 -4.77 15.91 11.42
N ASN A 399 -4.15 16.76 10.60
CA ASN A 399 -2.73 17.12 10.72
C ASN A 399 -2.55 18.28 11.70
N PHE A 400 -1.44 18.25 12.45
CA PHE A 400 -1.21 19.12 13.60
C PHE A 400 -0.82 20.56 13.24
N GLU A 401 -0.48 20.82 11.98
CA GLU A 401 -0.18 22.12 11.38
C GLU A 401 -1.01 22.26 10.09
N ASP A 402 -0.37 22.47 8.94
CA ASP A 402 -1.04 22.60 7.65
C ASP A 402 -1.47 21.23 7.08
N GLY A 403 -2.64 21.18 6.45
CA GLY A 403 -3.03 20.06 5.62
C GLY A 403 -2.12 19.97 4.39
N LEU A 404 -2.20 20.98 3.52
CA LEU A 404 -1.41 21.10 2.29
C LEU A 404 -0.72 22.45 2.21
N LEU A 405 0.62 22.42 2.10
CA LEU A 405 1.46 23.61 2.04
C LEU A 405 2.29 23.64 0.75
N LEU A 406 2.20 24.74 0.00
CA LEU A 406 3.08 25.04 -1.14
C LEU A 406 4.02 26.19 -0.77
N TRP A 407 5.32 25.96 -0.83
CA TRP A 407 6.36 26.94 -0.52
C TRP A 407 7.29 27.10 -1.72
N HIS A 408 7.28 28.29 -2.32
CA HIS A 408 7.97 28.60 -3.58
C HIS A 408 7.73 27.54 -4.66
N SER A 409 6.47 27.09 -4.79
CA SER A 409 6.08 25.90 -5.55
C SER A 409 5.00 26.25 -6.57
N GLY A 410 5.44 26.76 -7.72
CA GLY A 410 4.60 27.17 -8.85
C GLY A 410 4.28 26.07 -9.86
N ASN A 411 3.37 26.36 -10.79
CA ASN A 411 2.99 25.49 -11.91
C ASN A 411 2.46 24.11 -11.48
N ASN A 412 1.87 23.96 -10.29
CA ASN A 412 1.29 22.70 -9.84
C ASN A 412 -0.21 22.64 -10.16
N SER A 413 -0.74 21.43 -10.33
CA SER A 413 -2.16 21.16 -10.57
C SER A 413 -2.78 20.41 -9.40
N LEU A 414 -3.81 20.98 -8.77
CA LEU A 414 -4.54 20.37 -7.65
C LEU A 414 -6.00 20.16 -8.07
N GLU A 415 -6.52 18.95 -7.90
CA GLU A 415 -7.91 18.61 -8.23
C GLU A 415 -8.49 17.57 -7.25
N GLY A 416 -9.71 17.81 -6.79
CA GLY A 416 -10.47 16.81 -6.01
C GLY A 416 -9.85 16.47 -4.65
N ASN A 417 -8.95 17.29 -4.11
CA ASN A 417 -8.37 17.05 -2.79
C ASN A 417 -9.31 17.52 -1.68
N THR A 418 -9.41 16.75 -0.59
CA THR A 418 -10.24 17.06 0.56
C THR A 418 -9.36 17.33 1.78
N LEU A 419 -9.56 18.48 2.43
CA LEU A 419 -8.84 18.87 3.62
C LEU A 419 -9.81 19.06 4.79
N THR A 420 -9.59 18.35 5.89
CA THR A 420 -10.49 18.36 7.06
C THR A 420 -9.70 18.29 8.35
N ASN A 421 -10.22 18.90 9.41
CA ASN A 421 -9.69 18.76 10.78
C ASN A 421 -8.19 19.11 10.99
N ASN A 422 -7.53 19.76 10.03
CA ASN A 422 -6.15 20.23 10.20
C ASN A 422 -6.13 21.51 11.04
N THR A 423 -5.03 21.82 11.74
CA THR A 423 -4.88 23.11 12.44
C THR A 423 -5.07 24.28 11.47
N TYR A 424 -4.45 24.19 10.30
CA TYR A 424 -4.69 25.04 9.14
C TYR A 424 -4.85 24.14 7.91
N ASN A 425 -5.75 24.47 6.98
CA ASN A 425 -6.02 23.57 5.85
C ASN A 425 -5.05 23.77 4.67
N PHE A 426 -5.24 24.83 3.88
CA PHE A 426 -4.47 25.06 2.66
C PHE A 426 -3.64 26.33 2.77
N GLY A 427 -2.42 26.31 2.21
CA GLY A 427 -1.52 27.46 2.18
C GLY A 427 -0.58 27.52 0.98
N VAL A 428 -0.37 28.74 0.46
CA VAL A 428 0.65 29.03 -0.56
C VAL A 428 1.56 30.16 -0.08
N PHE A 429 2.88 29.98 -0.20
CA PHE A 429 3.89 30.96 0.20
C PHE A 429 4.94 31.10 -0.88
N GLY A 430 5.39 32.33 -1.11
CA GLY A 430 6.34 32.66 -2.16
C GLY A 430 6.66 34.15 -2.19
N SER A 431 7.44 34.57 -3.18
CA SER A 431 7.84 35.98 -3.36
C SER A 431 7.38 36.57 -4.68
N ASP A 432 7.27 35.76 -5.73
CA ASP A 432 7.03 36.21 -7.10
C ASP A 432 5.87 35.46 -7.75
N PHE A 433 5.39 35.99 -8.89
CA PHE A 433 4.20 35.46 -9.56
C PHE A 433 4.30 33.96 -9.86
N GLU A 434 5.48 33.49 -10.29
CA GLU A 434 5.67 32.08 -10.62
C GLU A 434 5.40 31.15 -9.44
N ASP A 435 5.74 31.55 -8.22
CA ASP A 435 5.47 30.74 -7.01
C ASP A 435 3.96 30.53 -6.76
N PHE A 436 3.14 31.45 -7.25
CA PHE A 436 1.68 31.47 -7.09
C PHE A 436 0.95 31.10 -8.39
N ASN A 437 1.66 30.79 -9.47
CA ASN A 437 1.03 30.44 -10.75
C ASN A 437 0.65 28.95 -10.75
N ASN A 438 -0.39 28.58 -10.00
CA ASN A 438 -0.87 27.20 -9.88
C ASN A 438 -2.28 27.04 -10.47
N ASN A 439 -2.58 25.83 -10.94
CA ASN A 439 -3.92 25.43 -11.38
C ASN A 439 -4.63 24.68 -10.24
N ILE A 440 -5.48 25.38 -9.49
CA ILE A 440 -6.20 24.81 -8.35
C ILE A 440 -7.68 24.94 -8.63
N THR A 441 -8.32 23.81 -8.93
CA THR A 441 -9.73 23.80 -9.32
C THR A 441 -10.64 23.88 -8.10
N ALA A 442 -11.89 24.33 -8.30
CA ALA A 442 -12.90 24.38 -7.25
C ALA A 442 -13.39 22.99 -6.77
N SER A 443 -12.88 21.89 -7.35
CA SER A 443 -13.15 20.55 -6.81
C SER A 443 -12.31 20.23 -5.58
N ASN A 444 -11.30 21.04 -5.26
CA ASN A 444 -10.60 20.95 -3.97
C ASN A 444 -11.46 21.56 -2.87
N GLN A 445 -11.65 20.83 -1.78
CA GLN A 445 -12.61 21.17 -0.74
C GLN A 445 -11.97 21.19 0.65
N ILE A 446 -12.42 22.13 1.47
CA ILE A 446 -12.13 22.21 2.89
C ILE A 446 -13.47 22.11 3.61
N ASN A 447 -13.66 21.07 4.44
CA ASN A 447 -14.94 20.81 5.11
C ASN A 447 -16.16 20.89 4.15
N ASP A 448 -16.06 20.23 2.99
CA ASP A 448 -17.06 20.19 1.91
C ASP A 448 -17.32 21.52 1.16
N GLU A 449 -16.50 22.56 1.41
CA GLU A 449 -16.60 23.85 0.71
C GLU A 449 -15.37 24.12 -0.18
N PRO A 450 -15.57 24.62 -1.41
CA PRO A 450 -14.51 24.76 -2.40
C PRO A 450 -13.45 25.78 -1.97
N ILE A 451 -12.20 25.49 -2.36
CA ILE A 451 -11.10 26.46 -2.40
C ILE A 451 -11.25 27.24 -3.70
N ILE A 452 -11.32 28.57 -3.61
CA ILE A 452 -11.34 29.44 -4.79
C ILE A 452 -9.93 29.95 -5.04
N TYR A 453 -9.38 29.65 -6.22
CA TYR A 453 -8.04 30.08 -6.63
C TYR A 453 -8.10 30.67 -8.03
N ILE A 454 -7.93 31.98 -8.13
CA ILE A 454 -8.08 32.71 -9.38
C ILE A 454 -6.74 33.34 -9.75
N VAL A 455 -6.29 33.07 -10.98
CA VAL A 455 -5.06 33.63 -11.55
C VAL A 455 -5.43 34.49 -12.76
N ASN A 456 -4.98 35.75 -12.77
CA ASN A 456 -5.27 36.74 -13.81
C ASN A 456 -6.78 37.00 -14.04
N GLY A 457 -7.59 36.93 -12.97
CA GLY A 457 -9.04 37.15 -13.03
C GLY A 457 -9.45 38.63 -13.02
N ALA A 458 -10.65 38.92 -13.50
CA ALA A 458 -11.18 40.28 -13.53
C ALA A 458 -12.71 40.35 -13.40
N ASN A 459 -13.22 41.29 -12.61
CA ASN A 459 -14.65 41.61 -12.48
C ASN A 459 -15.52 40.49 -11.89
N GLU A 460 -14.95 39.60 -11.07
CA GLU A 460 -15.73 38.55 -10.41
C GLU A 460 -16.24 39.00 -9.03
N ILE A 461 -17.39 38.47 -8.64
CA ILE A 461 -18.09 38.79 -7.39
C ILE A 461 -18.28 37.50 -6.61
N PHE A 462 -17.72 37.44 -5.42
CA PHE A 462 -17.88 36.38 -4.44
C PHE A 462 -18.64 36.92 -3.24
N ASP A 463 -19.81 36.34 -2.96
CA ASP A 463 -20.70 36.80 -1.90
C ASP A 463 -21.46 35.67 -1.18
N GLU A 464 -22.40 36.02 -0.31
CA GLU A 464 -23.12 35.08 0.56
C GLU A 464 -23.91 33.98 -0.19
N ASN A 465 -24.06 34.10 -1.51
CA ASN A 465 -24.71 33.10 -2.35
C ASN A 465 -23.78 31.93 -2.71
N GLU A 466 -22.49 32.04 -2.42
CA GLU A 466 -21.49 31.02 -2.71
C GLU A 466 -21.00 30.35 -1.42
N LYS A 467 -20.74 29.04 -1.51
CA LYS A 467 -20.03 28.32 -0.46
C LYS A 467 -18.54 28.38 -0.78
N ILE A 468 -17.75 28.97 0.11
CA ILE A 468 -16.32 29.17 -0.11
C ILE A 468 -15.60 29.02 1.22
N SER A 469 -14.63 28.10 1.27
CA SER A 469 -13.84 27.89 2.48
C SER A 469 -12.72 28.91 2.64
N THR A 470 -12.09 29.29 1.52
CA THR A 470 -11.01 30.26 1.42
C THR A 470 -10.86 30.75 -0.02
N ILE A 471 -10.23 31.91 -0.19
CA ILE A 471 -10.03 32.55 -1.50
C ILE A 471 -8.60 33.06 -1.68
N TYR A 472 -8.02 32.74 -2.84
CA TYR A 472 -6.70 33.13 -3.30
C TYR A 472 -6.82 33.85 -4.63
N LEU A 473 -6.40 35.12 -4.67
CA LEU A 473 -6.49 36.00 -5.83
C LEU A 473 -5.08 36.41 -6.26
N ILE A 474 -4.66 35.96 -7.44
CA ILE A 474 -3.31 36.15 -7.97
C ILE A 474 -3.39 36.97 -9.26
N ASN A 475 -2.76 38.14 -9.30
CA ASN A 475 -2.80 39.09 -10.42
C ASN A 475 -4.23 39.50 -10.84
N CYS A 476 -5.17 39.59 -9.90
CA CYS A 476 -6.56 39.90 -10.22
C CYS A 476 -6.88 41.41 -10.19
N ILE A 477 -7.90 41.83 -10.94
CA ILE A 477 -8.35 43.23 -10.96
C ILE A 477 -9.86 43.35 -10.74
N ASN A 478 -10.28 44.40 -10.04
CA ASN A 478 -11.70 44.74 -9.85
C ASN A 478 -12.53 43.56 -9.30
N MET A 479 -12.00 42.85 -8.31
CA MET A 479 -12.68 41.72 -7.65
C MET A 479 -13.59 42.24 -6.54
N THR A 480 -14.70 41.57 -6.25
CA THR A 480 -15.52 41.84 -5.07
C THR A 480 -15.62 40.59 -4.22
N VAL A 481 -15.21 40.67 -2.95
CA VAL A 481 -15.35 39.59 -1.96
C VAL A 481 -16.09 40.17 -0.76
N ARG A 482 -17.30 39.69 -0.49
CA ARG A 482 -18.12 40.28 0.58
C ARG A 482 -19.01 39.29 1.32
N ASN A 483 -19.40 39.62 2.55
CA ASN A 483 -20.40 38.85 3.32
C ASN A 483 -20.03 37.36 3.53
N LEU A 484 -18.74 37.04 3.57
CA LEU A 484 -18.21 35.67 3.65
C LEU A 484 -17.43 35.43 4.94
N GLN A 485 -17.23 34.15 5.26
CA GLN A 485 -16.46 33.71 6.41
C GLN A 485 -15.30 32.81 5.96
N PHE A 486 -14.08 33.11 6.43
CA PHE A 486 -12.88 32.37 6.10
C PHE A 486 -12.21 31.88 7.40
N ILE A 487 -12.32 30.58 7.65
CA ILE A 487 -12.02 30.00 8.96
C ILE A 487 -11.06 28.82 8.83
N GLN A 488 -10.02 28.79 9.67
CA GLN A 488 -9.13 27.63 9.83
C GLN A 488 -8.31 27.27 8.56
N ASN A 489 -7.75 28.28 7.91
CA ASN A 489 -6.88 28.16 6.74
C ASN A 489 -5.48 28.72 7.02
N ALA A 490 -4.49 28.36 6.20
CA ALA A 490 -3.18 29.00 6.33
C ALA A 490 -3.30 30.49 5.93
N GLN A 491 -4.06 30.79 4.87
CA GLN A 491 -4.54 32.13 4.58
C GLN A 491 -6.07 32.12 4.46
N GLY A 492 -6.76 33.02 5.18
CA GLY A 492 -8.21 33.19 5.05
C GLY A 492 -8.59 33.88 3.75
N VAL A 493 -7.93 34.99 3.43
CA VAL A 493 -7.97 35.64 2.12
C VAL A 493 -6.54 35.97 1.72
N PHE A 494 -6.10 35.45 0.58
CA PHE A 494 -4.80 35.76 0.01
C PHE A 494 -4.93 36.58 -1.28
N CYS A 495 -4.12 37.62 -1.38
CA CYS A 495 -4.09 38.53 -2.53
C CYS A 495 -2.64 38.79 -2.92
N PHE A 496 -2.24 38.34 -4.11
CA PHE A 496 -0.96 38.71 -4.71
C PHE A 496 -1.22 39.60 -5.93
N ASN A 497 -0.68 40.83 -5.92
CA ASN A 497 -0.82 41.80 -7.02
C ASN A 497 -2.29 42.05 -7.45
N VAL A 498 -3.17 42.25 -6.46
CA VAL A 498 -4.59 42.54 -6.68
C VAL A 498 -4.84 44.04 -6.63
N THR A 499 -5.63 44.57 -7.58
CA THR A 499 -5.92 46.02 -7.65
C THR A 499 -7.37 46.37 -7.96
N GLY A 500 -7.83 47.52 -7.44
CA GLY A 500 -9.17 48.03 -7.73
C GLY A 500 -10.31 47.23 -7.11
N SER A 501 -10.04 46.37 -6.13
CA SER A 501 -10.97 45.38 -5.60
C SER A 501 -11.64 45.82 -4.29
N LEU A 502 -12.80 45.24 -3.99
CA LEU A 502 -13.58 45.45 -2.76
C LEU A 502 -13.58 44.20 -1.88
N PHE A 503 -13.18 44.35 -0.62
CA PHE A 503 -13.28 43.34 0.43
C PHE A 503 -14.14 43.91 1.56
N GLN A 504 -15.34 43.35 1.77
CA GLN A 504 -16.33 43.97 2.66
C GLN A 504 -17.09 42.97 3.53
N ASN A 505 -17.37 43.29 4.80
CA ASN A 505 -18.20 42.45 5.66
C ASN A 505 -17.66 41.01 5.79
N LEU A 506 -16.35 40.86 5.99
CA LEU A 506 -15.71 39.53 6.08
C LEU A 506 -15.47 39.15 7.53
N THR A 507 -15.72 37.89 7.87
CA THR A 507 -15.30 37.28 9.13
C THR A 507 -14.13 36.35 8.87
N VAL A 508 -12.97 36.66 9.46
CA VAL A 508 -11.75 35.90 9.23
C VAL A 508 -11.22 35.42 10.56
N SER A 509 -11.26 34.11 10.83
CA SER A 509 -10.89 33.60 12.15
C SER A 509 -10.14 32.28 12.17
N ARG A 510 -9.31 32.07 13.19
CA ARG A 510 -8.54 30.82 13.38
C ARG A 510 -7.62 30.46 12.20
N ASN A 511 -7.19 31.45 11.41
CA ASN A 511 -6.24 31.27 10.31
C ASN A 511 -4.81 31.54 10.76
N SER A 512 -3.81 31.01 10.03
CA SER A 512 -2.42 31.46 10.23
C SER A 512 -2.30 32.94 9.84
N TYR A 513 -2.77 33.29 8.64
CA TYR A 513 -2.93 34.67 8.20
C TYR A 513 -4.41 34.94 7.91
N GLY A 514 -4.99 35.98 8.51
CA GLY A 514 -6.36 36.35 8.24
C GLY A 514 -6.51 36.92 6.83
N LEU A 515 -6.14 38.19 6.68
CA LEU A 515 -6.06 38.87 5.39
C LEU A 515 -4.60 39.05 4.99
N ASP A 516 -4.21 38.58 3.81
CA ASP A 516 -2.81 38.61 3.36
C ASP A 516 -2.68 39.25 1.98
N PHE A 517 -2.20 40.49 1.94
CA PHE A 517 -2.08 41.31 0.73
C PHE A 517 -0.61 41.56 0.40
N LEU A 518 -0.10 40.83 -0.58
CA LEU A 518 1.24 40.96 -1.14
C LEU A 518 1.18 41.73 -2.46
N ARG A 519 2.02 42.75 -2.60
CA ARG A 519 2.12 43.60 -3.81
C ARG A 519 0.77 44.14 -4.33
N SER A 520 -0.26 44.19 -3.50
CA SER A 520 -1.62 44.58 -3.86
C SER A 520 -1.87 46.05 -3.52
N ASN A 521 -2.58 46.81 -4.36
CA ASN A 521 -2.79 48.24 -4.16
C ASN A 521 -4.19 48.70 -4.62
N ASN A 522 -4.61 49.90 -4.21
CA ASN A 522 -5.88 50.51 -4.64
C ASN A 522 -7.11 49.62 -4.38
N ASN A 523 -7.14 48.91 -3.25
CA ASN A 523 -8.26 48.07 -2.84
C ASN A 523 -9.03 48.74 -1.69
N ASN A 524 -10.34 48.56 -1.66
CA ASN A 524 -11.20 49.01 -0.56
C ASN A 524 -11.47 47.84 0.39
N VAL A 525 -11.03 47.97 1.65
CA VAL A 525 -11.20 46.93 2.68
C VAL A 525 -12.01 47.52 3.82
N SER A 526 -13.23 47.03 4.05
CA SER A 526 -14.14 47.63 5.02
C SER A 526 -14.94 46.59 5.80
N ASN A 527 -15.25 46.89 7.07
CA ASN A 527 -16.05 46.03 7.95
C ASN A 527 -15.51 44.59 8.03
N ILE A 528 -14.24 44.46 8.40
CA ILE A 528 -13.59 43.15 8.61
C ILE A 528 -13.59 42.81 10.09
N PHE A 529 -14.08 41.62 10.42
CA PHE A 529 -13.99 41.02 11.74
C PHE A 529 -12.89 39.96 11.77
N CYS A 530 -11.75 40.27 12.41
CA CYS A 530 -10.61 39.36 12.54
C CYS A 530 -10.44 38.86 13.98
N GLU A 531 -10.49 37.54 14.21
CA GLU A 531 -10.36 36.95 15.54
C GLU A 531 -9.49 35.68 15.53
N ASN A 532 -8.66 35.46 16.55
CA ASN A 532 -7.90 34.22 16.74
C ASN A 532 -7.05 33.78 15.54
N ASN A 533 -6.62 34.73 14.69
CA ASN A 533 -5.63 34.46 13.64
C ASN A 533 -4.22 34.68 14.21
N TRP A 534 -3.24 33.90 13.76
CA TRP A 534 -1.85 34.11 14.19
C TRP A 534 -1.32 35.48 13.72
N VAL A 535 -1.60 35.83 12.46
CA VAL A 535 -1.42 37.17 11.88
C VAL A 535 -2.78 37.68 11.40
N ARG A 536 -3.24 38.83 11.91
CA ARG A 536 -4.57 39.37 11.57
C ARG A 536 -4.65 39.85 10.13
N ILE A 537 -3.77 40.79 9.78
CA ILE A 537 -3.69 41.41 8.45
C ILE A 537 -2.21 41.59 8.14
N ARG A 538 -1.73 41.04 7.02
CA ARG A 538 -0.39 41.30 6.47
C ARG A 538 -0.48 42.15 5.22
N LEU A 539 0.33 43.19 5.17
CA LEU A 539 0.43 44.16 4.09
C LEU A 539 1.91 44.33 3.72
N CYS A 540 2.32 44.09 2.47
CA CYS A 540 3.71 44.35 2.04
C CYS A 540 3.89 45.76 1.43
N LYS A 541 5.14 46.25 1.47
CA LYS A 541 5.62 47.58 1.02
C LYS A 541 5.02 47.98 -0.35
N TRP A 542 4.82 49.29 -0.57
CA TRP A 542 4.30 49.95 -1.79
C TRP A 542 2.76 50.11 -1.92
N ILE A 543 2.02 50.01 -0.83
CA ILE A 543 0.60 50.39 -0.78
C ILE A 543 0.50 51.92 -0.73
N LYS A 544 0.19 52.57 -1.86
CA LYS A 544 0.03 54.03 -1.92
C LYS A 544 -1.36 54.51 -1.50
N HIS A 545 -2.40 53.68 -1.64
CA HIS A 545 -3.80 54.06 -1.37
C HIS A 545 -4.65 52.83 -0.99
N GLN A 546 -4.54 52.33 0.25
CA GLN A 546 -5.49 51.34 0.77
C GLN A 546 -6.29 51.98 1.91
N THR A 547 -7.61 51.97 1.78
CA THR A 547 -8.52 52.44 2.82
C THR A 547 -9.00 51.23 3.60
N MET A 548 -8.78 51.26 4.91
CA MET A 548 -9.06 50.13 5.79
C MET A 548 -9.90 50.58 6.99
N TYR A 549 -11.13 50.08 7.08
CA TYR A 549 -12.04 50.30 8.22
C TYR A 549 -12.20 48.98 8.99
N ALA A 550 -11.43 48.80 10.05
CA ALA A 550 -11.47 47.60 10.89
C ALA A 550 -12.16 47.90 12.23
N VAL A 551 -13.06 47.01 12.67
CA VAL A 551 -13.70 47.10 13.98
C VAL A 551 -12.78 46.45 15.02
N PRO A 552 -12.34 47.16 16.09
CA PRO A 552 -11.50 46.55 17.11
C PRO A 552 -12.30 45.50 17.90
N SER A 553 -11.78 44.27 17.96
CA SER A 553 -12.34 43.21 18.83
C SER A 553 -12.09 43.56 20.30
N LYS A 554 -13.15 43.85 21.06
CA LYS A 554 -13.12 43.94 22.53
C LYS A 554 -12.93 42.53 23.13
N ARG A 555 -11.68 42.15 23.44
CA ARG A 555 -11.33 41.32 24.61
C ARG A 555 -9.82 41.18 24.76
N ILE A 556 -9.32 41.70 25.88
CA ILE A 556 -7.99 41.48 26.42
C ILE A 556 -8.13 40.30 27.38
N PHE A 557 -7.48 39.17 27.11
CA PHE A 557 -7.21 38.14 28.12
C PHE A 557 -5.73 37.77 28.06
N GLY A 558 -5.13 37.71 29.25
CA GLY A 558 -3.69 37.81 29.46
C GLY A 558 -2.91 36.53 29.19
N GLY A 559 -1.60 36.73 29.06
CA GLY A 559 -0.59 35.68 29.06
C GLY A 559 -0.01 35.38 27.67
N GLN A 560 1.04 36.15 27.34
CA GLN A 560 2.03 35.93 26.28
C GLN A 560 1.68 36.35 24.84
N ALA A 561 2.54 37.24 24.33
CA ALA A 561 2.68 37.76 22.96
C ALA A 561 1.53 38.58 22.37
N LEU A 562 1.57 39.88 22.72
CA LEU A 562 0.96 40.98 22.00
C LEU A 562 1.66 41.17 20.66
N THR A 563 1.00 40.90 19.52
CA THR A 563 1.40 41.52 18.25
C THR A 563 0.19 41.77 17.36
N VAL A 564 -0.38 42.96 17.48
CA VAL A 564 -0.80 43.69 16.27
C VAL A 564 0.49 44.01 15.52
N LEU A 565 1.01 43.06 14.72
CA LEU A 565 2.09 43.33 13.77
C LEU A 565 1.44 43.96 12.53
N LEU A 566 1.07 45.23 12.70
CA LEU A 566 0.92 46.16 11.60
C LEU A 566 2.35 46.57 11.23
N GLU A 567 2.99 45.90 10.27
CA GLU A 567 4.23 46.41 9.65
C GLU A 567 3.88 47.68 8.83
N LEU A 568 3.73 48.80 9.53
CA LEU A 568 3.28 50.08 8.98
C LEU A 568 4.44 50.83 8.32
N TRP A 569 4.46 50.84 6.99
CA TRP A 569 5.36 51.68 6.19
C TRP A 569 4.62 52.47 5.09
N ALA A 570 3.36 52.88 5.34
CA ALA A 570 2.58 53.76 4.47
C ALA A 570 1.57 54.63 5.28
N LYS A 571 1.17 55.79 4.72
CA LYS A 571 0.18 56.71 5.32
C LYS A 571 -1.22 56.10 5.25
N PHE A 572 -1.83 55.80 6.38
CA PHE A 572 -3.23 55.37 6.48
C PHE A 572 -4.12 56.49 7.04
N THR A 573 -5.36 56.56 6.57
CA THR A 573 -6.44 57.27 7.25
C THR A 573 -7.25 56.22 8.01
N ILE A 574 -6.97 56.05 9.30
CA ILE A 574 -7.83 55.26 10.20
C ILE A 574 -8.97 56.19 10.61
N ILE A 575 -10.19 55.94 10.11
CA ILE A 575 -11.38 56.65 10.58
C ILE A 575 -12.11 55.71 11.53
N PRO A 576 -12.16 56.00 12.84
CA PRO A 576 -12.98 55.24 13.76
C PRO A 576 -14.46 55.43 13.40
N LEU A 577 -15.21 54.33 13.27
CA LEU A 577 -16.67 54.38 13.31
C LEU A 577 -17.07 54.74 14.74
N VAL A 578 -17.71 55.91 14.88
CA VAL A 578 -18.28 56.44 16.14
C VAL A 578 -19.47 55.60 16.56
#